data_AF-A0A971VB77-F1
#
_entry.id   AF-A0A971VB77-F1
#
_cell.length_a   1.000
_cell.length_b   1.000
_cell.length_c   1.000
_cell.angle_alpha   90.00
_cell.angle_beta   90.00
_cell.angle_gamma   90.00
#
_symmetry.space_group_name_H-M   'P 1'
#
loop_
_entity.id
_entity.type
_entity.pdbx_description
1 polymer ?
#
loop_
_entity_poly.entity_id
_entity_poly.type
_entity_poly.pdbx_seq_one_letter_code
_entity_poly.pdbx_strand_id
1 'polypeptide(L)'
;MKLFYHCYGGAHTSVTCASIHLKYLPDDRIPEMYEFKAIPFYDKMENKELGKPVFMGKDDMGWDIYVVGMKDGKNVVIPAIKSYLNFNGISRPEILFVGALVQLHPVTAMGGIISRRLGLPGIGGPMTIWGIRRSYPHFVELVSRVKKTILTGNDFY
;
A
#
# COMPACT_ATOMS: atom_id res chain seq x y z
N MET A 1 2.40 17.56 0.02
CA MET A 1 3.30 16.46 -0.41
C MET A 1 2.46 15.21 -0.61
N LYS A 2 2.88 14.27 -1.45
CA LYS A 2 2.08 13.10 -1.83
C LYS A 2 2.90 11.82 -1.66
N LEU A 3 2.32 10.80 -1.04
CA LEU A 3 2.95 9.51 -0.84
C LEU A 3 2.08 8.41 -1.45
N PHE A 4 2.67 7.59 -2.32
CA PHE A 4 1.99 6.50 -3.02
C PHE A 4 2.53 5.16 -2.54
N TYR A 5 1.75 4.45 -1.72
CA TYR A 5 2.00 3.02 -1.47
C TYR A 5 1.54 2.21 -2.67
N HIS A 6 2.44 1.42 -3.25
CA HIS A 6 2.11 0.62 -4.43
C HIS A 6 2.39 -0.87 -4.23
N CYS A 7 1.57 -1.70 -4.88
CA CYS A 7 1.79 -3.13 -4.99
C CYS A 7 1.20 -3.67 -6.30
N TYR A 8 1.16 -4.99 -6.47
CA TYR A 8 0.65 -5.62 -7.68
C TYR A 8 -0.83 -5.26 -7.93
N GLY A 9 -1.70 -5.53 -6.96
CA GLY A 9 -3.16 -5.42 -7.12
C GLY A 9 -3.82 -4.22 -6.46
N GLY A 10 -3.06 -3.44 -5.67
CA GLY A 10 -3.51 -2.23 -4.98
C GLY A 10 -4.59 -2.42 -3.90
N ALA A 11 -4.89 -3.66 -3.50
CA ALA A 11 -6.01 -3.98 -2.59
C ALA A 11 -5.61 -4.48 -1.19
N HIS A 12 -4.38 -5.00 -1.04
CA HIS A 12 -3.99 -5.74 0.17
C HIS A 12 -2.80 -5.09 0.86
N THR A 13 -1.59 -5.27 0.32
CA THR A 13 -0.36 -4.81 1.00
C THR A 13 -0.19 -3.29 1.00
N SER A 14 -0.46 -2.63 -0.14
CA SER A 14 -0.42 -1.17 -0.23
C SER A 14 -1.47 -0.54 0.69
N VAL A 15 -2.69 -1.10 0.71
CA VAL A 15 -3.78 -0.68 1.59
C VAL A 15 -3.40 -0.88 3.06
N THR A 16 -2.78 -2.00 3.41
CA THR A 16 -2.31 -2.28 4.77
C THR A 16 -1.25 -1.26 5.20
N CYS A 17 -0.24 -0.98 4.36
CA CYS A 17 0.78 0.03 4.67
C CYS A 17 0.16 1.41 4.86
N ALA A 18 -0.71 1.84 3.94
CA ALA A 18 -1.40 3.12 4.03
C ALA A 18 -2.29 3.21 5.30
N SER A 19 -2.93 2.12 5.67
CA SER A 19 -3.80 2.06 6.85
C SER A 19 -3.02 2.13 8.16
N ILE A 20 -1.87 1.47 8.24
CA ILE A 20 -0.92 1.63 9.38
C ILE A 20 -0.41 3.08 9.41
N HIS A 21 -0.01 3.62 8.25
CA HIS A 21 0.51 4.98 8.15
C HIS A 21 -0.49 6.01 8.67
N LEU A 22 -1.76 5.87 8.31
CA LEU A 22 -2.87 6.73 8.69
C LEU A 22 -3.49 6.39 10.05
N LYS A 23 -2.92 5.42 10.81
CA LYS A 23 -3.43 4.96 12.11
C LYS A 23 -4.85 4.36 12.06
N TYR A 24 -5.31 3.92 10.88
CA TYR A 24 -6.51 3.09 10.74
C TYR A 24 -6.28 1.66 11.23
N LEU A 25 -5.02 1.21 11.22
CA LEU A 25 -4.58 -0.02 11.86
C LEU A 25 -3.47 0.30 12.89
N PRO A 26 -3.37 -0.49 13.97
CA PRO A 26 -2.38 -0.28 15.02
C PRO A 26 -0.95 -0.56 14.53
N ASP A 27 0.03 0.15 15.09
CA ASP A 27 1.46 -0.08 14.86
C ASP A 27 2.18 -0.71 16.07
N ASP A 28 1.46 -0.98 17.16
CA ASP A 28 1.96 -1.54 18.42
C ASP A 28 1.55 -3.02 18.66
N ARG A 29 0.64 -3.55 17.84
CA ARG A 29 0.15 -4.94 17.92
C ARG A 29 -0.29 -5.47 16.56
N ILE A 30 -0.54 -6.78 16.49
CA ILE A 30 -1.19 -7.39 15.32
C ILE A 30 -2.70 -7.17 15.42
N PRO A 31 -3.34 -6.53 14.42
CA PRO A 31 -4.78 -6.32 14.41
C PRO A 31 -5.56 -7.61 14.21
N GLU A 32 -6.79 -7.59 14.71
CA GLU A 32 -7.78 -8.63 14.48
C GLU A 32 -8.39 -8.53 13.10
N MET A 33 -8.95 -9.65 12.66
CA MET A 33 -9.47 -9.79 11.30
C MET A 33 -10.57 -8.76 10.96
N TYR A 34 -11.42 -8.42 11.93
CA TYR A 34 -12.50 -7.46 11.73
C TYR A 34 -11.98 -6.03 11.51
N GLU A 35 -10.81 -5.69 12.07
CA GLU A 35 -10.19 -4.37 11.91
C GLU A 35 -9.78 -4.17 10.44
N PHE A 36 -9.26 -5.20 9.78
CA PHE A 36 -8.98 -5.14 8.33
C PHE A 36 -10.26 -4.95 7.50
N LYS A 37 -11.34 -5.64 7.86
CA LYS A 37 -12.63 -5.55 7.15
C LYS A 37 -13.28 -4.18 7.30
N ALA A 38 -13.02 -3.48 8.40
CA ALA A 38 -13.52 -2.13 8.65
C ALA A 38 -12.83 -1.08 7.77
N ILE A 39 -11.64 -1.36 7.23
CA ILE A 39 -10.94 -0.44 6.32
C ILE A 39 -11.73 -0.30 5.01
N PRO A 40 -12.19 0.91 4.64
CA PRO A 40 -13.06 1.11 3.47
C PRO A 40 -12.45 0.67 2.14
N PHE A 41 -11.12 0.53 2.05
CA PHE A 41 -10.39 0.27 0.81
C PHE A 41 -9.88 -1.18 0.69
N TYR A 42 -9.98 -1.98 1.76
CA TYR A 42 -9.39 -3.32 1.79
C TYR A 42 -10.13 -4.27 0.85
N ASP A 43 -9.38 -4.94 -0.02
CA ASP A 43 -9.90 -5.88 -1.04
C ASP A 43 -10.93 -5.26 -2.02
N LYS A 44 -11.00 -3.92 -2.14
CA LYS A 44 -12.02 -3.25 -2.97
C LYS A 44 -11.57 -2.76 -4.34
N MET A 45 -10.27 -2.56 -4.56
CA MET A 45 -9.77 -2.06 -5.85
C MET A 45 -10.18 -3.04 -6.98
N GLU A 46 -10.59 -2.53 -8.12
CA GLU A 46 -10.91 -3.37 -9.28
C GLU A 46 -9.77 -3.38 -10.32
N ASN A 47 -9.74 -4.39 -11.19
CA ASN A 47 -8.73 -4.46 -12.27
C ASN A 47 -8.79 -3.24 -13.21
N LYS A 48 -9.99 -2.66 -13.42
CA LYS A 48 -10.19 -1.46 -14.24
C LYS A 48 -9.63 -0.17 -13.61
N GLU A 49 -9.30 -0.23 -12.32
CA GLU A 49 -8.77 0.89 -11.54
C GLU A 49 -7.25 0.81 -11.36
N LEU A 50 -6.61 -0.24 -11.88
CA LEU A 50 -5.14 -0.35 -11.87
C LEU A 50 -4.50 0.87 -12.56
N GLY A 51 -3.42 1.36 -11.97
CA GLY A 51 -2.74 2.57 -12.39
C GLY A 51 -3.38 3.88 -11.90
N LYS A 52 -4.60 3.85 -11.35
CA LYS A 52 -5.26 5.03 -10.76
C LYS A 52 -4.91 5.13 -9.26
N PRO A 53 -4.29 6.23 -8.82
CA PRO A 53 -4.10 6.46 -7.39
C PRO A 53 -5.43 6.67 -6.68
N VAL A 54 -5.63 5.98 -5.56
CA VAL A 54 -6.79 6.13 -4.68
C VAL A 54 -6.34 6.86 -3.43
N PHE A 55 -6.97 8.00 -3.13
CA PHE A 55 -6.69 8.79 -1.94
C PHE A 55 -7.23 8.09 -0.68
N MET A 56 -6.37 7.92 0.31
CA MET A 56 -6.68 7.20 1.56
C MET A 56 -6.89 8.14 2.75
N GLY A 57 -6.24 9.30 2.73
CA GLY A 57 -6.27 10.26 3.84
C GLY A 57 -5.02 11.14 3.89
N LYS A 58 -4.99 12.03 4.87
CA LYS A 58 -3.85 12.91 5.18
C LYS A 58 -3.24 12.50 6.51
N ASP A 59 -1.92 12.36 6.55
CA ASP A 59 -1.21 12.02 7.79
C ASP A 59 -1.04 13.23 8.73
N ASP A 60 -0.45 12.99 9.90
CA ASP A 60 -0.15 14.01 10.91
C ASP A 60 0.97 14.99 10.49
N MET A 61 1.69 14.69 9.41
CA MET A 61 2.75 15.52 8.83
C MET A 61 2.27 16.31 7.60
N GLY A 62 0.97 16.22 7.24
CA GLY A 62 0.37 16.93 6.11
C GLY A 62 0.59 16.27 4.73
N TRP A 63 1.04 15.02 4.69
CA TRP A 63 1.17 14.24 3.45
C TRP A 63 -0.15 13.63 3.02
N ASP A 64 -0.48 13.80 1.75
CA ASP A 64 -1.60 13.11 1.12
C ASP A 64 -1.17 11.67 0.80
N ILE A 65 -1.84 10.68 1.42
CA ILE A 65 -1.50 9.26 1.28
C ILE A 65 -2.42 8.61 0.24
N TYR A 66 -1.81 7.88 -0.69
CA TYR A 66 -2.48 7.20 -1.78
C TYR A 66 -2.08 5.72 -1.85
N VAL A 67 -2.96 4.91 -2.44
CA VAL A 67 -2.65 3.54 -2.86
C VAL A 67 -2.79 3.39 -4.37
N VAL A 68 -1.94 2.56 -4.98
CA VAL A 68 -2.03 2.27 -6.42
C VAL A 68 -1.60 0.84 -6.73
N GLY A 69 -2.41 0.13 -7.51
CA GLY A 69 -2.05 -1.17 -8.08
C GLY A 69 -1.37 -0.98 -9.43
N MET A 70 -0.18 -1.57 -9.63
CA MET A 70 0.62 -1.37 -10.85
C MET A 70 0.94 -2.66 -11.62
N LYS A 71 0.49 -3.83 -11.14
CA LYS A 71 0.93 -5.14 -11.63
C LYS A 71 2.47 -5.17 -11.80
N ASP A 72 2.95 -5.67 -12.93
CA ASP A 72 4.38 -5.73 -13.29
C ASP A 72 4.89 -4.42 -13.92
N GLY A 73 4.02 -3.43 -14.10
CA GLY A 73 4.34 -2.15 -14.76
C GLY A 73 5.14 -1.16 -13.91
N LYS A 74 5.41 -1.46 -12.63
CA LYS A 74 6.06 -0.51 -11.69
C LYS A 74 7.40 0.05 -12.21
N ASN A 75 8.18 -0.78 -12.90
CA ASN A 75 9.51 -0.43 -13.40
C ASN A 75 9.47 0.56 -14.58
N VAL A 76 8.31 0.71 -15.23
CA VAL A 76 8.11 1.67 -16.32
C VAL A 76 7.28 2.86 -15.81
N VAL A 77 6.20 2.59 -15.08
CA VAL A 77 5.24 3.62 -14.62
C VAL A 77 5.89 4.61 -13.65
N ILE A 78 6.63 4.13 -12.64
CA ILE A 78 7.22 5.03 -11.63
C ILE A 78 8.29 5.93 -12.24
N PRO A 79 9.27 5.42 -13.02
CA PRO A 79 10.24 6.29 -13.70
C PRO A 79 9.60 7.25 -14.70
N ALA A 80 8.58 6.83 -15.45
CA ALA A 80 7.88 7.70 -16.40
C ALA A 80 7.18 8.88 -15.68
N ILE A 81 6.45 8.61 -14.59
CA ILE A 81 5.81 9.65 -13.78
C ILE A 81 6.86 10.58 -13.19
N LYS A 82 7.92 10.05 -12.57
CA LYS A 82 9.01 10.86 -12.01
C LYS A 82 9.68 11.74 -13.07
N SER A 83 9.96 11.18 -14.25
CA SER A 83 10.57 11.91 -15.37
C SER A 83 9.68 13.07 -15.84
N TYR A 84 8.39 12.83 -16.03
CA TYR A 84 7.42 13.86 -16.43
C TYR A 84 7.30 14.97 -15.37
N LEU A 85 7.21 14.60 -14.09
CA LEU A 85 7.12 15.59 -13.00
C LEU A 85 8.39 16.45 -12.92
N ASN A 86 9.56 15.83 -12.98
CA ASN A 86 10.84 16.53 -12.99
C ASN A 86 10.93 17.50 -14.18
N PHE A 87 10.47 17.08 -15.37
CA PHE A 87 10.42 17.94 -16.56
C PHE A 87 9.54 19.18 -16.34
N ASN A 88 8.49 19.08 -15.53
CA ASN A 88 7.61 20.19 -15.17
C ASN A 88 8.07 20.95 -13.91
N GLY A 89 9.32 20.76 -13.46
CA GLY A 89 9.88 21.43 -12.28
C GLY A 89 9.36 20.93 -10.93
N ILE A 90 8.56 19.85 -10.92
CA ILE A 90 8.08 19.21 -9.69
C ILE A 90 9.13 18.21 -9.25
N SER A 91 9.89 18.56 -8.20
CA SER A 91 10.97 17.74 -7.65
C SER A 91 10.69 17.31 -6.21
N ARG A 92 11.56 16.46 -5.64
CA ARG A 92 11.43 15.96 -4.26
C ARG A 92 11.51 17.11 -3.24
N PRO A 93 10.84 17.03 -2.07
CA PRO A 93 10.13 15.88 -1.50
C PRO A 93 8.63 15.86 -1.84
N GLU A 94 8.19 16.53 -2.91
CA GLU A 94 6.76 16.71 -3.15
C GLU A 94 6.00 15.40 -3.42
N ILE A 95 6.69 14.36 -3.93
CA ILE A 95 6.12 13.07 -4.33
C ILE A 95 7.05 11.89 -3.96
N LEU A 96 6.53 10.91 -3.21
CA LEU A 96 7.22 9.67 -2.81
C LEU A 96 6.46 8.43 -3.28
N PHE A 97 7.17 7.44 -3.82
CA PHE A 97 6.61 6.12 -4.16
C PHE A 97 7.23 5.05 -3.27
N VAL A 98 6.40 4.31 -2.55
CA VAL A 98 6.84 3.26 -1.63
C VAL A 98 6.28 1.91 -2.08
N GLY A 99 7.18 0.99 -2.40
CA GLY A 99 6.80 -0.39 -2.68
C GLY A 99 6.42 -1.11 -1.40
N ALA A 100 5.17 -1.59 -1.32
CA ALA A 100 4.73 -2.50 -0.26
C ALA A 100 5.22 -3.94 -0.55
N LEU A 101 6.53 -4.08 -0.77
CA LEU A 101 7.25 -5.31 -1.10
C LEU A 101 7.66 -6.04 0.18
N VAL A 102 6.70 -6.30 1.04
CA VAL A 102 6.91 -7.20 2.19
C VAL A 102 6.87 -8.63 1.66
N GLN A 103 7.77 -9.49 2.12
CA GLN A 103 7.74 -10.91 1.80
C GLN A 103 6.40 -11.49 2.25
N LEU A 104 5.53 -11.72 1.27
CA LEU A 104 4.18 -12.20 1.51
C LEU A 104 4.21 -13.68 1.82
N HIS A 105 3.45 -14.09 2.83
CA HIS A 105 3.11 -15.49 2.98
C HIS A 105 2.35 -15.95 1.71
N PRO A 106 2.67 -17.13 1.13
CA PRO A 106 2.04 -17.61 -0.11
C PRO A 106 0.50 -17.64 -0.07
N VAL A 107 -0.06 -17.84 1.13
CA VAL A 107 -1.51 -17.78 1.39
C VAL A 107 -2.13 -16.43 1.03
N THR A 108 -1.41 -15.32 1.18
CA THR A 108 -1.89 -14.00 0.76
C THR A 108 -2.09 -13.94 -0.76
N ALA A 109 -1.14 -14.50 -1.53
CA ALA A 109 -1.25 -14.55 -2.98
C ALA A 109 -2.41 -15.47 -3.42
N MET A 110 -2.56 -16.64 -2.79
CA MET A 110 -3.67 -17.55 -3.05
C MET A 110 -5.02 -16.94 -2.70
N GLY A 111 -5.14 -16.30 -1.53
CA GLY A 111 -6.35 -15.60 -1.12
C GLY A 111 -6.73 -14.48 -2.09
N GLY A 112 -5.74 -13.72 -2.59
CA GLY A 112 -5.97 -12.68 -3.59
C GLY A 112 -6.49 -13.25 -4.92
N ILE A 113 -5.98 -14.40 -5.35
CA ILE A 113 -6.48 -15.13 -6.52
C ILE A 113 -7.93 -15.59 -6.29
N ILE A 114 -8.22 -16.21 -5.15
CA ILE A 114 -9.55 -16.73 -4.83
C ILE A 114 -10.58 -15.59 -4.73
N SER A 115 -10.23 -14.50 -4.04
CA SER A 115 -11.12 -13.34 -3.91
C SER A 115 -11.42 -12.72 -5.27
N ARG A 116 -10.38 -12.49 -6.10
CA ARG A 116 -10.50 -11.63 -7.28
C ARG A 116 -10.66 -12.34 -8.61
N ARG A 117 -10.03 -13.51 -8.81
CA ARG A 117 -10.14 -14.27 -10.06
C ARG A 117 -11.30 -15.26 -10.02
N LEU A 118 -11.54 -15.87 -8.86
CA LEU A 118 -12.63 -16.84 -8.69
C LEU A 118 -13.92 -16.19 -8.19
N GLY A 119 -13.89 -14.90 -7.82
CA GLY A 119 -15.07 -14.16 -7.38
C GLY A 119 -15.61 -14.63 -6.02
N LEU A 120 -14.74 -15.18 -5.15
CA LEU A 120 -15.11 -15.73 -3.84
C LEU A 120 -14.51 -14.88 -2.70
N PRO A 121 -14.93 -13.60 -2.53
CA PRO A 121 -14.37 -12.72 -1.50
C PRO A 121 -14.61 -13.22 -0.07
N GLY A 122 -15.69 -13.97 0.15
CA GLY A 122 -15.99 -14.61 1.44
C GLY A 122 -14.97 -15.64 1.91
N ILE A 123 -14.15 -16.18 1.00
CA ILE A 123 -13.08 -17.15 1.30
C ILE A 123 -11.71 -16.51 1.09
N GLY A 124 -11.52 -15.83 -0.04
CA GLY A 124 -10.25 -15.19 -0.39
C GLY A 124 -9.87 -14.06 0.56
N GLY A 125 -10.83 -13.20 0.94
CA GLY A 125 -10.62 -12.10 1.88
C GLY A 125 -10.03 -12.59 3.21
N PRO A 126 -10.65 -13.57 3.90
CA PRO A 126 -10.09 -14.18 5.09
C PRO A 126 -8.67 -14.71 4.95
N MET A 127 -8.36 -15.39 3.85
CA MET A 127 -7.02 -15.92 3.59
C MET A 127 -5.99 -14.81 3.42
N THR A 128 -6.33 -13.72 2.72
CA THR A 128 -5.42 -12.57 2.58
C THR A 128 -5.12 -11.93 3.93
N ILE A 129 -6.14 -11.76 4.78
CA ILE A 129 -5.99 -11.15 6.10
C ILE A 129 -5.10 -12.05 6.97
N TRP A 130 -5.35 -13.36 6.97
CA TRP A 130 -4.54 -14.31 7.74
C TRP A 130 -3.06 -14.24 7.33
N GLY A 131 -2.77 -14.21 6.02
CA GLY A 131 -1.40 -14.10 5.53
C GLY A 131 -0.75 -12.75 5.84
N ILE A 132 -1.51 -11.65 5.76
CA ILE A 132 -1.02 -10.31 6.15
C ILE A 132 -0.72 -10.25 7.65
N ARG A 133 -1.56 -10.83 8.51
CA ARG A 133 -1.35 -10.88 9.96
C ARG A 133 -0.02 -11.57 10.31
N ARG A 134 0.38 -12.61 9.56
CA ARG A 134 1.66 -13.32 9.77
C ARG A 134 2.88 -12.46 9.45
N SER A 135 2.79 -11.61 8.44
CA SER A 135 3.87 -10.68 8.05
C SER A 135 3.66 -9.27 8.63
N TYR A 136 2.73 -9.08 9.57
CA TYR A 136 2.30 -7.76 10.06
C TYR A 136 3.44 -6.90 10.61
N PRO A 137 4.34 -7.43 11.46
CA PRO A 137 5.46 -6.65 11.98
C PRO A 137 6.34 -6.03 10.89
N HIS A 138 6.52 -6.70 9.76
CA HIS A 138 7.30 -6.17 8.65
C HIS A 138 6.61 -5.00 7.93
N PHE A 139 5.28 -4.97 7.91
CA PHE A 139 4.54 -3.81 7.39
C PHE A 139 4.69 -2.61 8.32
N VAL A 140 4.61 -2.83 9.64
CA VAL A 140 4.87 -1.79 10.65
C VAL A 140 6.29 -1.23 10.51
N GLU A 141 7.28 -2.11 10.40
CA GLU A 141 8.69 -1.73 10.20
C GLU A 141 8.89 -0.89 8.93
N LEU A 142 8.28 -1.31 7.81
CA LEU A 142 8.32 -0.56 6.56
C LEU A 142 7.73 0.85 6.73
N VAL A 143 6.55 0.97 7.34
CA VAL A 143 5.89 2.27 7.55
C VAL A 143 6.69 3.15 8.49
N SER A 144 7.25 2.58 9.56
CA SER A 144 8.12 3.31 10.49
C SER A 144 9.36 3.88 9.79
N ARG A 145 10.04 3.08 8.94
CA ARG A 145 11.16 3.56 8.12
C ARG A 145 10.74 4.71 7.20
N VAL A 146 9.61 4.57 6.52
CA VAL A 146 9.07 5.61 5.63
C VAL A 146 8.82 6.92 6.39
N LYS A 147 8.15 6.87 7.55
CA LYS A 147 7.92 8.07 8.38
C LYS A 147 9.24 8.68 8.85
N LYS A 148 10.22 7.87 9.23
CA LYS A 148 11.54 8.35 9.62
C LYS A 148 12.25 9.07 8.46
N THR A 149 12.22 8.52 7.25
CA THR A 149 12.76 9.15 6.03
C THR A 149 12.10 10.49 5.74
N ILE A 150 10.77 10.57 5.89
CA ILE A 150 10.03 11.83 5.73
C ILE A 150 10.50 12.88 6.75
N LEU A 151 10.68 12.48 8.01
CA LEU A 151 11.11 13.38 9.08
C LEU A 151 12.57 13.84 8.96
N THR A 152 13.47 12.96 8.54
CA THR A 152 14.90 13.28 8.42
C THR A 152 15.27 13.95 7.10
N GLY A 153 14.39 13.91 6.10
CA GLY A 153 14.69 14.39 4.74
C GLY A 153 15.78 13.59 4.02
N ASN A 154 16.24 12.46 4.59
CA ASN A 154 17.29 11.62 4.01
C ASN A 154 16.69 10.44 3.26
N ASP A 155 16.98 10.34 1.96
CA ASP A 155 16.61 9.24 1.09
C ASP A 155 17.35 7.93 1.46
N PHE A 156 16.60 6.82 1.57
CA PHE A 156 17.13 5.47 1.35
C PHE A 156 16.41 4.88 0.14
N TYR A 157 17.04 4.95 -1.04
CA TYR A 157 16.74 4.10 -2.19
C TYR A 157 18.00 3.89 -3.03
#